data_AF-A0A3D3FJJ2-F1
#
_entry.id   AF-A0A3D3FJJ2-F1
#
_cell.length_a   1.000
_cell.length_b   1.000
_cell.length_c   1.000
_cell.angle_alpha   90.00
_cell.angle_beta   90.00
_cell.angle_gamma   90.00
#
_symmetry.space_group_name_H-M   'P 1'
#
loop_
_entity.id
_entity.type
_entity.pdbx_description
1 polymer ?
#
loop_
_entity_poly.entity_id
_entity_poly.type
_entity_poly.pdbx_seq_one_letter_code
_entity_poly.pdbx_strand_id
1 'polypeptide(L)'
;PYASSASELVAELVQYIGDTALSRADAEALLAGIMLDTKNFVLKTGVRTFEAAAYLKRRGADTVKVKSLFADNIETYKAKYKIVSSAQVHDGCAIAYVEKEFPDIRLSCAQAADELLSIQGVSAS
;
A
#
# COMPACT_ATOMS: atom_id res chain seq x y z
N PRO A 1 15.34 -7.79 -10.25
CA PRO A 1 15.09 -7.91 -8.79
C PRO A 1 13.69 -8.51 -8.53
N TYR A 2 13.57 -9.60 -7.76
CA TYR A 2 12.34 -10.42 -7.67
C TYR A 2 11.57 -10.36 -6.33
N ALA A 3 12.21 -9.96 -5.24
CA ALA A 3 11.54 -9.82 -3.94
C ALA A 3 10.53 -8.67 -3.96
N SER A 4 9.45 -8.78 -3.19
CA SER A 4 8.42 -7.73 -3.13
C SER A 4 8.93 -6.43 -2.50
N SER A 5 9.80 -6.55 -1.48
CA SER A 5 10.24 -5.46 -0.62
C SER A 5 11.56 -5.84 0.07
N ALA A 6 12.27 -4.85 0.61
CA ALA A 6 13.40 -5.11 1.51
C ALA A 6 12.93 -5.82 2.79
N SER A 7 11.72 -5.52 3.27
CA SER A 7 11.12 -6.15 4.45
C SER A 7 10.88 -7.66 4.27
N GLU A 8 10.55 -8.12 3.05
CA GLU A 8 10.48 -9.55 2.72
C GLU A 8 11.83 -10.24 2.98
N LEU A 9 12.92 -9.68 2.43
CA LEU A 9 14.26 -10.24 2.57
C LEU A 9 14.72 -10.27 4.03
N VAL A 10 14.44 -9.20 4.78
CA VAL A 10 14.78 -9.15 6.22
C VAL A 10 13.98 -10.18 7.01
N ALA A 11 12.68 -10.35 6.73
CA ALA A 11 11.84 -11.34 7.39
C ALA A 11 12.32 -12.78 7.14
N GLU A 12 12.90 -13.06 5.97
CA GLU A 12 13.56 -14.33 5.68
C GLU A 12 14.86 -14.50 6.45
N LEU A 13 15.75 -13.50 6.41
CA LEU A 13 17.06 -13.58 7.07
C LEU A 13 16.94 -13.78 8.58
N VAL A 14 16.00 -13.07 9.21
CA VAL A 14 15.79 -13.14 10.66
C VAL A 14 15.38 -14.53 11.14
N GLN A 15 14.73 -15.34 10.29
CA GLN A 15 14.36 -16.72 10.64
C GLN A 15 15.58 -17.60 10.92
N TYR A 16 16.74 -17.27 10.34
CA TYR A 16 18.00 -17.98 10.57
C TYR A 16 18.76 -17.48 11.81
N ILE A 17 18.40 -16.32 12.36
CA ILE A 17 19.08 -15.73 13.52
C ILE A 17 18.53 -16.34 14.82
N GLY A 18 17.23 -16.61 14.89
CA GLY A 18 16.61 -17.31 16.02
C GLY A 18 15.18 -16.85 16.32
N ASP A 19 14.47 -17.64 17.13
CA ASP A 19 13.04 -17.46 17.37
C ASP A 19 12.67 -16.20 18.19
N THR A 20 13.62 -15.63 18.92
CA THR A 20 13.41 -14.43 19.75
C THR A 20 13.90 -13.15 19.07
N ALA A 21 14.25 -13.21 17.79
CA ALA A 21 14.90 -12.09 17.08
C ALA A 21 13.99 -10.90 16.78
N LEU A 22 12.66 -11.08 16.81
CA LEU A 22 11.69 -9.99 16.55
C LEU A 22 10.79 -9.77 17.75
N SER A 23 10.66 -8.51 18.16
CA SER A 23 9.52 -8.08 18.95
C SER A 23 8.26 -8.01 18.08
N ARG A 24 7.10 -7.89 18.73
CA ARG A 24 5.83 -7.64 18.02
C ARG A 24 5.90 -6.36 17.17
N ALA A 25 6.53 -5.31 17.68
CA ALA A 25 6.64 -4.03 16.98
C ALA A 25 7.50 -4.18 15.71
N ASP A 26 8.60 -4.93 15.78
CA ASP A 26 9.44 -5.21 14.61
C ASP A 26 8.67 -6.02 13.56
N ALA A 27 7.91 -7.01 14.00
CA ALA A 27 7.08 -7.82 13.11
C ALA A 27 5.97 -6.99 12.42
N GLU A 28 5.33 -6.08 13.15
CA GLU A 28 4.35 -5.11 12.61
C GLU A 28 5.01 -4.17 11.60
N ALA A 29 6.21 -3.65 11.89
CA ALA A 29 6.94 -2.75 10.99
C ALA A 29 7.37 -3.43 9.69
N LEU A 30 7.88 -4.66 9.77
CA LEU A 30 8.24 -5.45 8.58
C LEU A 30 7.00 -5.79 7.75
N LEU A 31 5.88 -6.15 8.39
CA LEU A 31 4.65 -6.46 7.69
C LEU A 31 4.07 -5.21 7.02
N ALA A 32 4.17 -4.05 7.67
CA ALA A 32 3.80 -2.76 7.10
C ALA A 32 4.60 -2.48 5.81
N GLY A 33 5.93 -2.70 5.82
CA GLY A 33 6.76 -2.55 4.63
C GLY A 33 6.33 -3.45 3.47
N ILE A 34 6.09 -4.74 3.74
CA ILE A 34 5.57 -5.69 2.73
C ILE A 34 4.23 -5.20 2.18
N MET A 35 3.28 -4.84 3.05
CA MET A 35 1.94 -4.42 2.63
C MET A 35 1.96 -3.11 1.83
N LEU A 36 2.85 -2.17 2.17
CA LEU A 36 2.98 -0.91 1.45
C LEU A 36 3.53 -1.12 0.03
N ASP A 37 4.67 -1.81 -0.10
CA ASP A 37 5.34 -2.03 -1.39
C ASP A 37 4.52 -2.91 -2.35
N THR A 38 3.68 -3.79 -1.80
CA THR A 38 2.83 -4.70 -2.60
C THR A 38 1.43 -4.15 -2.86
N LYS A 39 1.08 -2.94 -2.40
CA LYS A 39 -0.32 -2.45 -2.38
C LYS A 39 -1.28 -3.50 -1.80
N ASN A 40 -0.99 -3.99 -0.60
CA ASN A 40 -1.73 -5.05 0.06
C ASN A 40 -1.80 -6.34 -0.78
N PHE A 41 -0.64 -6.85 -1.21
CA PHE A 41 -0.49 -8.12 -1.94
C PHE A 41 -1.01 -8.14 -3.39
N VAL A 42 -1.28 -6.97 -3.99
CA VAL A 42 -1.76 -6.84 -5.37
C VAL A 42 -0.62 -6.79 -6.38
N LEU A 43 0.47 -6.09 -6.03
CA LEU A 43 1.62 -5.87 -6.90
C LEU A 43 2.81 -6.71 -6.47
N LYS A 44 3.54 -7.26 -7.46
CA LYS A 44 4.84 -7.94 -7.29
C LYS A 44 4.88 -8.94 -6.13
N THR A 45 3.78 -9.64 -5.91
CA THR A 45 3.61 -10.58 -4.81
C THR A 45 3.85 -12.00 -5.30
N GLY A 46 4.72 -12.74 -4.61
CA GLY A 46 4.99 -14.15 -4.89
C GLY A 46 4.74 -15.03 -3.66
N VAL A 47 4.97 -16.33 -3.81
CA VAL A 47 4.84 -17.31 -2.71
C VAL A 47 5.66 -16.87 -1.49
N ARG A 48 6.92 -16.44 -1.72
CA ARG A 48 7.84 -15.99 -0.68
C ARG A 48 7.31 -14.78 0.11
N THR A 49 6.61 -13.86 -0.57
CA THR A 49 5.98 -12.70 0.07
C THR A 49 4.92 -13.14 1.09
N PHE A 50 4.09 -14.12 0.73
CA PHE A 50 3.10 -14.68 1.64
C PHE A 50 3.73 -15.48 2.79
N GLU A 51 4.80 -16.22 2.52
CA GLU A 51 5.55 -16.94 3.56
C GLU A 51 6.17 -15.98 4.58
N ALA A 52 6.80 -14.89 4.11
CA ALA A 52 7.31 -13.82 4.95
C ALA A 52 6.19 -13.18 5.79
N ALA A 53 5.05 -12.83 5.18
CA ALA A 53 3.91 -12.28 5.90
C ALA A 53 3.34 -13.26 6.95
N ALA A 54 3.25 -14.55 6.62
CA ALA A 54 2.80 -15.59 7.54
C ALA A 54 3.77 -15.76 8.71
N TYR A 55 5.08 -15.67 8.45
CA TYR A 55 6.09 -15.66 9.49
C TYR A 55 5.91 -14.48 10.46
N LEU A 56 5.79 -13.26 9.93
CA LEU A 56 5.58 -12.05 10.75
C LEU A 56 4.27 -12.13 11.55
N LYS A 57 3.22 -12.71 10.97
CA LYS A 57 1.96 -12.98 11.67
C LYS A 57 2.15 -13.95 12.85
N ARG A 58 2.93 -15.03 12.69
CA ARG A 58 3.29 -15.94 13.79
C ARG A 58 4.09 -15.24 14.90
N ARG A 59 4.88 -14.21 14.56
CA ARG A 59 5.60 -13.35 15.52
C ARG A 59 4.73 -12.29 16.21
N GLY A 60 3.41 -12.33 15.99
CA GLY A 60 2.45 -11.49 16.70
C GLY A 60 2.06 -10.20 15.97
N ALA A 61 2.43 -10.05 14.69
CA ALA A 61 2.02 -8.89 13.92
C ALA A 61 0.47 -8.77 13.85
N ASP A 62 -0.06 -7.63 14.27
CA ASP A 62 -1.48 -7.34 14.18
C ASP A 62 -1.80 -6.62 12.88
N THR A 63 -2.52 -7.30 11.99
CA THR A 63 -2.91 -6.81 10.67
C THR A 63 -3.86 -5.63 10.75
N VAL A 64 -4.67 -5.52 11.81
CA VAL A 64 -5.56 -4.37 12.03
C VAL A 64 -4.72 -3.14 12.37
N LYS A 65 -3.76 -3.30 13.29
CA LYS A 65 -2.86 -2.22 13.68
C LYS A 65 -1.97 -1.80 12.51
N VAL A 66 -1.38 -2.75 11.79
CA VAL A 66 -0.58 -2.46 10.59
C VAL A 66 -1.41 -1.70 9.55
N LYS A 67 -2.64 -2.14 9.26
CA LYS A 67 -3.54 -1.41 8.34
C LYS A 67 -3.82 0.02 8.82
N SER A 68 -3.99 0.21 10.13
CA SER A 68 -4.26 1.54 10.70
C SER A 68 -3.10 2.53 10.54
N LEU A 69 -1.85 2.05 10.38
CA LEU A 69 -0.69 2.92 10.11
C LEU A 69 -0.81 3.66 8.77
N PHE A 70 -1.65 3.17 7.86
CA PHE A 70 -1.88 3.74 6.53
C PHE A 70 -3.23 4.46 6.42
N ALA A 71 -3.90 4.73 7.54
CA ALA A 71 -5.19 5.40 7.51
C ALA A 71 -5.03 6.89 7.17
N ASP A 72 -5.73 7.34 6.13
CA ASP A 72 -5.86 8.75 5.79
C ASP A 72 -6.83 9.46 6.75
N ASN A 73 -6.65 10.77 6.91
CA ASN A 73 -7.64 11.61 7.59
C ASN A 73 -8.84 11.92 6.66
N ILE A 74 -9.93 12.45 7.24
CA ILE A 74 -11.18 12.67 6.50
C ILE A 74 -11.04 13.79 5.44
N GLU A 75 -10.13 14.74 5.65
CA GLU A 75 -9.85 15.84 4.75
C GLU A 75 -9.17 15.34 3.46
N THR A 76 -8.11 14.53 3.59
CA THR A 76 -7.42 13.86 2.48
C THR A 76 -8.39 12.93 1.74
N TYR A 77 -9.23 12.19 2.47
CA TYR A 77 -10.27 11.36 1.87
C TYR A 77 -11.23 12.18 1.02
N LYS A 78 -11.77 13.29 1.55
CA LYS A 78 -12.67 14.19 0.79
C LYS A 78 -11.99 14.80 -0.43
N ALA A 79 -10.74 15.22 -0.30
CA ALA A 79 -9.97 15.79 -1.41
C ALA A 79 -9.77 14.78 -2.54
N LYS A 80 -9.33 13.55 -2.22
CA LYS A 80 -9.19 12.45 -3.19
C LYS A 80 -10.49 12.19 -3.92
N TYR A 81 -11.60 12.02 -3.20
CA TYR A 81 -12.89 11.72 -3.81
C TYR A 81 -13.43 12.84 -4.70
N LYS A 82 -13.16 14.10 -4.36
CA LYS A 82 -13.50 15.22 -5.23
C LYS A 82 -12.82 15.10 -6.59
N ILE A 83 -11.52 14.75 -6.61
CA ILE A 83 -10.74 14.56 -7.84
C ILE A 83 -11.27 13.37 -8.65
N VAL A 84 -11.48 12.22 -8.00
CA VAL A 84 -12.01 11.02 -8.65
C VAL A 84 -13.39 11.29 -9.27
N SER A 85 -14.26 12.03 -8.56
CA SER A 85 -15.61 12.34 -9.02
C SER A 85 -15.67 13.29 -10.23
N SER A 86 -14.61 14.06 -10.46
CA SER A 86 -14.51 14.95 -11.62
C SER A 86 -13.80 14.31 -12.82
N ALA A 87 -13.38 13.05 -12.71
CA ALA A 87 -12.66 12.37 -13.77
C ALA A 87 -13.56 12.07 -14.97
N GLN A 88 -13.00 12.18 -16.17
CA GLN A 88 -13.64 11.75 -17.41
C GLN A 88 -12.81 10.64 -18.05
N VAL A 89 -13.46 9.61 -18.58
CA VAL A 89 -12.78 8.49 -19.25
C VAL A 89 -12.86 8.70 -20.75
N HIS A 90 -11.70 8.69 -21.41
CA HIS A 90 -11.57 8.79 -22.86
C HIS A 90 -10.60 7.72 -23.35
N ASP A 91 -11.06 6.82 -24.23
CA ASP A 91 -10.29 5.70 -24.78
C ASP A 91 -9.54 4.88 -23.72
N GLY A 92 -10.20 4.65 -22.58
CA GLY A 92 -9.65 3.91 -21.45
C GLY A 92 -8.62 4.69 -20.62
N CYS A 93 -8.41 5.97 -20.88
CA CYS A 93 -7.63 6.88 -20.04
C CYS A 93 -8.57 7.72 -19.18
N ALA A 94 -8.42 7.69 -17.86
CA ALA A 94 -9.13 8.56 -16.94
C ALA A 94 -8.36 9.88 -16.77
N ILE A 95 -9.03 11.02 -16.90
CA ILE A 95 -8.40 12.34 -16.80
C ILE A 95 -9.18 13.16 -15.76
N ALA A 96 -8.48 13.67 -14.75
CA ALA A 96 -9.02 14.57 -13.74
C ALA A 96 -8.13 15.79 -13.57
N TYR A 97 -8.71 16.91 -13.13
CA TYR A 97 -7.97 18.13 -12.85
C TYR A 97 -8.48 18.80 -11.57
N VAL A 98 -7.64 19.65 -10.99
CA VAL A 98 -7.97 20.45 -9.81
C VAL A 98 -7.85 21.92 -10.17
N GLU A 99 -8.92 22.70 -9.96
CA GLU A 99 -8.95 24.13 -10.31
C GLU A 99 -8.11 25.02 -9.41
N LYS A 100 -7.97 24.64 -8.13
CA LYS A 100 -7.29 25.46 -7.11
C LYS A 100 -6.35 24.60 -6.29
N GLU A 101 -5.18 25.14 -6.00
CA GLU A 101 -4.23 24.49 -5.11
C GLU A 101 -4.79 24.40 -3.68
N PHE A 102 -4.48 23.30 -3.00
CA PHE A 102 -4.83 23.06 -1.61
C PHE A 102 -3.72 22.26 -0.92
N PRO A 103 -3.65 22.26 0.43
CA PRO A 103 -2.65 21.48 1.16
C PRO A 103 -2.67 20.00 0.75
N ASP A 104 -1.50 19.39 0.60
CA ASP A 104 -1.37 17.97 0.21
C ASP A 104 -2.00 17.59 -1.14
N ILE A 105 -2.18 18.57 -2.05
CA ILE A 105 -2.70 18.33 -3.40
C ILE A 105 -1.94 17.22 -4.14
N ARG A 106 -0.60 17.17 -4.02
CA ARG A 106 0.21 16.13 -4.69
C ARG A 106 -0.12 14.73 -4.18
N LEU A 107 -0.31 14.58 -2.87
CA LEU A 107 -0.68 13.31 -2.26
C LEU A 107 -2.09 12.90 -2.72
N SER A 108 -3.05 13.84 -2.65
CA SER A 108 -4.44 13.60 -3.04
C SER A 108 -4.57 13.23 -4.53
N CYS A 109 -3.83 13.91 -5.42
CA CYS A 109 -3.80 13.60 -6.85
C CYS A 109 -3.18 12.21 -7.12
N ALA A 110 -2.08 11.87 -6.46
CA ALA A 110 -1.44 10.56 -6.63
C ALA A 110 -2.37 9.43 -6.17
N GLN A 111 -3.02 9.58 -5.01
CA GLN A 111 -4.00 8.62 -4.51
C GLN A 111 -5.25 8.55 -5.40
N ALA A 112 -5.70 9.67 -5.97
CA ALA A 112 -6.84 9.69 -6.89
C ALA A 112 -6.52 8.95 -8.20
N ALA A 113 -5.33 9.16 -8.77
CA ALA A 113 -4.88 8.42 -9.94
C ALA A 113 -4.84 6.90 -9.66
N ASP A 114 -4.25 6.49 -8.54
CA ASP A 114 -4.25 5.09 -8.11
C ASP A 114 -5.66 4.49 -7.98
N GLU A 115 -6.63 5.27 -7.48
CA GLU A 115 -8.02 4.85 -7.38
C GLU A 115 -8.69 4.74 -8.75
N LEU A 116 -8.42 5.68 -9.67
CA LEU A 116 -8.99 5.67 -11.02
C LEU A 116 -8.58 4.42 -11.82
N LEU A 117 -7.38 3.89 -11.60
CA LEU A 117 -6.93 2.62 -12.21
C LEU A 117 -7.73 1.39 -11.75
N SER A 118 -8.49 1.50 -10.66
CA SER A 118 -9.38 0.43 -10.20
C SER A 118 -10.75 0.43 -10.90
N ILE A 119 -11.08 1.49 -11.66
CA ILE A 119 -12.36 1.63 -12.35
C ILE A 119 -12.39 0.75 -13.60
N GLN A 120 -13.49 0.05 -13.81
CA GLN A 120 -13.68 -0.80 -14.98
C GLN A 120 -13.55 0.01 -16.28
N GLY A 121 -12.74 -0.47 -17.21
CA GLY A 121 -12.48 0.17 -18.50
C GLY A 121 -11.37 1.21 -18.47
N VAL A 122 -10.78 1.50 -17.31
CA VAL A 122 -9.62 2.38 -17.18
C VAL A 122 -8.33 1.56 -17.24
N SER A 123 -7.43 1.92 -18.14
CA SER A 123 -6.09 1.33 -18.33
C SER A 123 -4.97 2.31 -17.97
N ALA A 124 -5.27 3.60 -17.91
CA ALA A 124 -4.35 4.68 -17.54
C ALA A 124 -5.11 5.82 -16.83
N SER A 125 -4.42 6.59 -15.99
CA SER A 125 -4.99 7.70 -15.21
C SER A 125 -3.97 8.81 -14.98
#